data_AF-A0A150PE90-F1
#
_entry.id   AF-A0A150PE90-F1
#
_cell.length_a   1.000
_cell.length_b   1.000
_cell.length_c   1.000
_cell.angle_alpha   90.00
_cell.angle_beta   90.00
_cell.angle_gamma   90.00
#
_symmetry.space_group_name_H-M   'P 1'
#
loop_
_entity.id
_entity.type
_entity.pdbx_description
1 polymer ?
#
loop_
_entity_poly.entity_id
_entity_poly.type
_entity_poly.pdbx_seq_one_letter_code
_entity_poly.pdbx_strand_id
1 'polypeptide(L)'
;MKLRCFVNGTPADPRSLTRRSMNFGQGCPGLAAHVCRLEADTGGFLAAIRGELDQLREELIADLPHDSESEEVRALQALDWPSQDELLRLDEALLARLLSTYLIQEALDVLLPHRIEELIAPAYSIDSVSALHIDPATLRIEAIAYPLAG
;
A
#
# COMPACT_ATOMS: atom_id res chain seq x y z
N MET A 1 -12.94 -8.56 0.81
CA MET A 1 -12.48 -7.55 -0.16
C MET A 1 -12.23 -8.24 -1.50
N LYS A 2 -12.64 -7.63 -2.62
CA LYS A 2 -12.34 -8.19 -3.95
C LYS A 2 -11.06 -7.55 -4.47
N LEU A 3 -10.00 -8.35 -4.61
CA LEU A 3 -8.71 -7.92 -5.17
C LEU A 3 -8.59 -8.34 -6.63
N ARG A 4 -8.20 -7.40 -7.50
CA ARG A 4 -7.83 -7.65 -8.89
C ARG A 4 -6.35 -7.32 -9.04
N CYS A 5 -5.61 -8.22 -9.67
CA CYS A 5 -4.18 -8.05 -9.88
C CYS A 5 -3.87 -8.08 -11.38
N PHE A 6 -2.91 -7.28 -11.79
CA PHE A 6 -2.39 -7.28 -13.16
C PHE A 6 -0.87 -7.26 -13.13
N VAL A 7 -0.24 -8.08 -13.97
CA VAL A 7 1.21 -8.08 -14.19
C VAL A 7 1.46 -7.87 -15.69
N ASN A 8 2.23 -6.84 -16.04
CA ASN A 8 2.42 -6.35 -17.41
C ASN A 8 1.10 -6.16 -18.18
N GLY A 9 0.07 -5.64 -17.49
CA GLY A 9 -1.26 -5.41 -18.08
C GLY A 9 -2.12 -6.66 -18.28
N THR A 10 -1.64 -7.85 -17.91
CA THR A 10 -2.40 -9.10 -17.98
C THR A 10 -2.98 -9.44 -16.61
N PRO A 11 -4.25 -9.86 -16.49
CA PRO A 11 -4.82 -10.31 -15.22
C PRO A 11 -4.00 -11.45 -14.60
N ALA A 12 -3.72 -11.34 -13.30
CA ALA A 12 -3.01 -12.34 -12.50
C ALA A 12 -3.88 -12.78 -11.32
N ASP A 13 -3.71 -14.02 -10.88
CA ASP A 13 -4.34 -14.52 -9.66
C ASP A 13 -3.63 -13.87 -8.45
N PRO A 14 -4.34 -13.28 -7.48
CA PRO A 14 -3.71 -12.71 -6.29
C PRO A 14 -2.80 -13.69 -5.53
N ARG A 15 -3.08 -15.00 -5.59
CA ARG A 15 -2.24 -16.05 -4.98
C ARG A 15 -0.92 -16.28 -5.71
N SER A 16 -0.72 -15.62 -6.83
CA SER A 16 0.54 -15.64 -7.58
C SER A 16 1.46 -14.47 -7.17
N LEU A 17 1.03 -13.61 -6.25
CA LEU A 17 1.74 -12.42 -5.80
C LEU A 17 2.08 -12.51 -4.31
N THR A 18 3.30 -12.11 -3.95
CA THR A 18 3.74 -11.88 -2.57
C THR A 18 4.46 -10.55 -2.49
N ARG A 19 4.54 -9.93 -1.31
CA ARG A 19 5.52 -8.86 -1.07
C ARG A 19 6.92 -9.44 -0.86
N ARG A 20 7.94 -8.64 -1.16
CA ARG A 20 9.34 -8.98 -0.86
C ARG A 20 9.65 -8.76 0.62
N SER A 21 10.16 -9.78 1.30
CA SER A 21 10.42 -9.73 2.75
C SER A 21 11.72 -8.99 3.13
N MET A 22 12.67 -8.85 2.21
CA MET A 22 13.95 -8.16 2.46
C MET A 22 14.30 -7.25 1.28
N ASN A 23 14.72 -6.01 1.56
CA ASN A 23 15.17 -4.99 0.60
C ASN A 23 14.07 -4.43 -0.33
N PHE A 24 12.89 -4.13 0.23
CA PHE A 24 11.84 -3.39 -0.47
C PHE A 24 12.39 -2.06 -1.02
N GLY A 25 12.15 -1.78 -2.30
CA GLY A 25 12.67 -0.59 -2.99
C GLY A 25 14.00 -0.78 -3.74
N GLN A 26 14.72 -1.90 -3.54
CA GLN A 26 15.96 -2.19 -4.26
C GLN A 26 15.71 -3.21 -5.36
N GLY A 27 15.77 -2.80 -6.63
CA GLY A 27 15.50 -3.72 -7.75
C GLY A 27 16.34 -5.01 -7.71
N CYS A 28 15.79 -6.11 -8.25
CA CYS A 28 16.45 -7.41 -8.30
C CYS A 28 17.37 -7.53 -9.53
N PRO A 29 18.72 -7.53 -9.37
CA PRO A 29 19.61 -7.62 -10.52
C PRO A 29 19.42 -8.94 -11.28
N GLY A 30 19.32 -8.88 -12.60
CA GLY A 30 19.19 -10.06 -13.46
C GLY A 30 17.76 -10.61 -13.61
N LEU A 31 16.77 -10.07 -12.89
CA LEU A 31 15.36 -10.41 -13.09
C LEU A 31 14.65 -9.30 -13.88
N ALA A 32 13.74 -9.71 -14.78
CA ALA A 32 12.94 -8.76 -15.54
C ALA A 32 11.93 -8.06 -14.60
N ALA A 33 11.99 -6.74 -14.53
CA ALA A 33 10.98 -5.94 -13.83
C ALA A 33 9.65 -5.99 -14.60
N HIS A 34 8.56 -6.16 -13.87
CA HIS A 34 7.21 -6.18 -14.42
C HIS A 34 6.36 -5.14 -13.72
N VAL A 35 5.58 -4.40 -14.50
CA VAL A 35 4.60 -3.46 -13.95
C VAL A 35 3.49 -4.28 -13.30
N CYS A 36 3.25 -4.03 -12.02
CA CYS A 36 2.21 -4.67 -11.23
C CYS A 36 1.16 -3.65 -10.82
N ARG A 37 -0.11 -4.00 -10.98
CA ARG A 37 -1.23 -3.20 -10.51
C ARG A 37 -2.12 -4.04 -9.60
N LEU A 38 -2.41 -3.52 -8.42
CA LEU A 38 -3.40 -4.06 -7.49
C LEU A 38 -4.59 -3.10 -7.43
N GLU A 39 -5.80 -3.63 -7.56
CA GLU A 39 -7.04 -2.87 -7.42
C GLU A 39 -7.98 -3.56 -6.43
N ALA A 40 -8.46 -2.81 -5.44
CA ALA A 40 -9.37 -3.30 -4.42
C ALA A 40 -10.52 -2.31 -4.17
N ASP A 41 -11.60 -2.79 -3.55
CA ASP A 41 -12.65 -1.90 -3.06
C ASP A 41 -12.14 -1.06 -1.87
N THR A 42 -12.30 0.26 -1.97
CA THR A 42 -11.78 1.21 -0.97
C THR A 42 -12.37 0.95 0.42
N GLY A 43 -13.68 0.72 0.50
CA GLY A 43 -14.37 0.52 1.78
C GLY A 43 -13.83 -0.68 2.56
N GLY A 44 -13.66 -1.84 1.89
CA GLY A 44 -13.12 -3.04 2.53
C GLY A 44 -11.64 -2.89 2.90
N PHE A 45 -10.84 -2.20 2.09
CA PHE A 45 -9.44 -1.94 2.38
C PHE A 45 -9.28 -1.01 3.59
N LEU A 46 -9.96 0.13 3.59
CA LEU A 46 -9.86 1.12 4.66
C LEU A 46 -10.33 0.55 6.00
N ALA A 47 -11.42 -0.24 5.99
CA ALA A 47 -11.87 -0.94 7.19
C ALA A 47 -10.81 -1.90 7.75
N ALA A 48 -9.99 -2.52 6.89
CA ALA A 48 -8.96 -3.47 7.29
C ALA A 48 -7.68 -2.81 7.82
N ILE A 49 -7.31 -1.62 7.33
CA ILE A 49 -6.12 -0.86 7.76
C ILE A 49 -6.40 0.23 8.80
N ARG A 50 -7.63 0.26 9.32
CA ARG A 50 -8.10 1.33 10.22
C ARG A 50 -7.27 1.39 11.51
N GLY A 51 -6.93 0.24 12.09
CA GLY A 51 -6.20 0.17 13.36
C GLY A 51 -4.79 0.75 13.23
N GLU A 52 -4.12 0.45 12.12
CA GLU A 52 -2.77 0.93 11.78
C GLU A 52 -2.76 2.43 11.55
N LEU A 53 -3.81 2.97 10.92
CA LEU A 53 -3.98 4.40 10.70
C LEU A 53 -4.25 5.17 12.01
N ASP A 54 -5.11 4.62 12.87
CA ASP A 54 -5.41 5.20 14.18
C ASP A 54 -4.15 5.22 15.05
N GLN A 55 -3.40 4.11 15.07
CA GLN A 55 -2.12 4.02 15.79
C GLN A 55 -1.09 5.01 15.25
N LEU A 56 -0.89 5.09 13.93
CA LEU A 56 0.02 6.05 13.31
C LEU A 56 -0.32 7.48 13.73
N ARG A 57 -1.61 7.83 13.76
CA ARG A 57 -2.05 9.16 14.19
C ARG A 57 -1.65 9.46 15.64
N GLU A 58 -1.82 8.50 16.55
CA GLU A 58 -1.41 8.65 17.95
C GLU A 58 0.11 8.85 18.08
N GLU A 59 0.90 8.07 17.33
CA GLU A 59 2.36 8.18 17.28
C GLU A 59 2.81 9.55 16.76
N LEU A 60 2.26 10.01 15.62
CA LEU A 60 2.59 11.32 15.04
C LEU A 60 2.22 12.49 15.98
N ILE A 61 1.11 12.38 16.72
CA ILE A 61 0.72 13.39 17.72
C ILE A 61 1.72 13.41 18.88
N ALA A 62 2.15 12.24 19.36
CA ALA A 62 3.09 12.13 20.46
C ALA A 62 4.49 12.66 20.09
N ASP A 63 4.90 12.47 18.84
CA ASP A 63 6.21 12.88 18.33
C ASP A 63 6.31 14.35 17.90
N LEU A 64 5.20 15.10 17.89
CA LEU A 64 5.14 16.54 17.58
C LEU A 64 6.22 17.42 18.26
N PRO A 65 6.63 17.18 19.53
CA PRO A 65 7.65 18.00 20.17
C PRO A 65 9.07 17.79 19.61
N HIS A 66 9.27 16.78 18.76
CA HIS A 66 10.60 16.26 18.44
C HIS A 66 10.93 16.15 16.94
N ASP A 67 9.95 16.28 16.03
CA ASP A 67 10.20 16.04 14.60
C ASP A 67 9.95 17.25 13.69
N SER A 68 10.79 17.35 12.66
CA SER A 68 10.75 18.38 11.63
C SER A 68 9.57 18.16 10.68
N GLU A 69 8.65 19.11 10.68
CA GLU A 69 7.29 19.04 10.12
C GLU A 69 7.21 18.56 8.66
N SER A 70 6.99 17.25 8.45
CA SER A 70 6.66 16.69 7.13
C SER A 70 5.41 17.38 6.56
N GLU A 71 5.27 17.38 5.24
CA GLU A 71 4.11 18.01 4.58
C GLU A 71 2.80 17.35 5.03
N GLU A 72 2.82 16.03 5.20
CA GLU A 72 1.70 15.23 5.64
C GLU A 72 1.26 15.56 7.08
N VAL A 73 2.23 15.71 8.00
CA VAL A 73 1.94 16.08 9.39
C VAL A 73 1.31 17.48 9.46
N ARG A 74 1.83 18.45 8.70
CA ARG A 74 1.24 19.80 8.64
C ARG A 74 -0.17 19.80 8.07
N ALA A 75 -0.41 19.01 7.04
CA ALA A 75 -1.74 18.88 6.44
C ALA A 75 -2.72 18.23 7.42
N LEU A 76 -2.30 17.19 8.15
CA LEU A 76 -3.11 16.57 9.21
C LEU A 76 -3.44 17.55 10.34
N GLN A 77 -2.46 18.33 10.81
CA GLN A 77 -2.67 19.37 11.83
C GLN A 77 -3.65 20.44 11.35
N ALA A 78 -3.52 20.91 10.10
CA ALA A 78 -4.42 21.92 9.53
C ALA A 78 -5.87 21.44 9.42
N LEU A 79 -6.09 20.13 9.37
CA LEU A 79 -7.39 19.47 9.34
C LEU A 79 -7.86 18.96 10.71
N ASP A 80 -7.16 19.30 11.80
CA ASP A 80 -7.44 18.86 13.17
C ASP A 80 -7.43 17.33 13.35
N TRP A 81 -6.39 16.68 12.80
CA TRP A 81 -6.15 15.23 12.93
C TRP A 81 -7.35 14.35 12.54
N PRO A 82 -7.84 14.53 11.29
CA PRO A 82 -9.07 13.89 10.82
C PRO A 82 -8.97 12.36 10.89
N SER A 83 -10.11 11.72 11.13
CA SER A 83 -10.24 10.27 11.01
C SER A 83 -10.06 9.81 9.56
N GLN A 84 -9.84 8.50 9.37
CA GLN A 84 -9.74 7.87 8.05
C GLN A 84 -10.95 8.19 7.13
N ASP A 85 -12.17 8.11 7.68
CA ASP A 85 -13.41 8.37 6.92
C ASP A 85 -13.57 9.85 6.58
N GLU A 86 -12.97 10.76 7.35
CA GLU A 86 -12.92 12.19 7.06
C GLU A 86 -11.87 12.49 5.99
N LEU A 87 -10.67 11.92 6.09
CA LEU A 87 -9.63 12.05 5.08
C LEU A 87 -10.10 11.57 3.72
N LEU A 88 -10.79 10.43 3.64
CA LEU A 88 -11.35 9.94 2.39
C LEU A 88 -12.31 10.94 1.72
N ARG A 89 -13.03 11.75 2.51
CA ARG A 89 -13.99 12.74 1.99
C ARG A 89 -13.36 14.10 1.71
N LEU A 90 -12.35 14.47 2.48
CA LEU A 90 -11.76 15.82 2.47
C LEU A 90 -10.54 15.90 1.53
N ASP A 91 -9.66 14.90 1.58
CA ASP A 91 -8.41 14.89 0.83
C ASP A 91 -7.89 13.44 0.62
N GLU A 92 -8.38 12.82 -0.44
CA GLU A 92 -7.97 11.48 -0.88
C GLU A 92 -6.46 11.40 -1.19
N ALA A 93 -5.87 12.50 -1.67
CA ALA A 93 -4.45 12.57 -2.00
C ALA A 93 -3.59 12.60 -0.74
N LEU A 94 -4.02 13.28 0.32
CA LEU A 94 -3.37 13.23 1.62
C LEU A 94 -3.45 11.81 2.22
N LEU A 95 -4.61 11.17 2.16
CA LEU A 95 -4.74 9.78 2.61
C LEU A 95 -3.79 8.84 1.85
N ALA A 96 -3.72 9.00 0.52
CA ALA A 96 -2.84 8.20 -0.31
C ALA A 96 -1.36 8.42 0.04
N ARG A 97 -0.96 9.67 0.27
CA ARG A 97 0.40 10.01 0.69
C ARG A 97 0.73 9.40 2.04
N LEU A 98 -0.13 9.56 3.04
CA LEU A 98 0.06 8.96 4.38
C LEU A 98 0.28 7.45 4.31
N LEU A 99 -0.59 6.74 3.57
CA LEU A 99 -0.45 5.29 3.41
C LEU A 99 0.84 4.94 2.66
N SER A 100 1.21 5.68 1.63
CA SER A 100 2.44 5.40 0.87
C SER A 100 3.72 5.68 1.66
N THR A 101 3.71 6.70 2.52
CA THR A 101 4.88 7.16 3.27
C THR A 101 5.09 6.33 4.53
N TYR A 102 4.01 6.05 5.28
CA TYR A 102 4.12 5.48 6.62
C TYR A 102 3.63 4.03 6.72
N LEU A 103 2.66 3.63 5.88
CA LEU A 103 1.94 2.36 6.06
C LEU A 103 1.93 1.49 4.80
N ILE A 104 2.94 1.63 3.92
CA ILE A 104 2.88 0.95 2.62
C ILE A 104 3.03 -0.57 2.75
N GLN A 105 3.74 -1.04 3.78
CA GLN A 105 3.90 -2.46 4.04
C GLN A 105 2.60 -3.06 4.57
N GLU A 106 1.96 -2.38 5.52
CA GLU A 106 0.67 -2.71 6.12
C GLU A 106 -0.42 -2.72 5.04
N ALA A 107 -0.41 -1.73 4.14
CA ALA A 107 -1.31 -1.68 3.00
C ALA A 107 -1.14 -2.91 2.08
N LEU A 108 0.10 -3.31 1.80
CA LEU A 108 0.35 -4.52 1.01
C LEU A 108 -0.02 -5.80 1.76
N ASP A 109 0.19 -5.87 3.08
CA ASP A 109 -0.17 -7.03 3.91
C ASP A 109 -1.69 -7.24 3.95
N VAL A 110 -2.47 -6.16 4.03
CA VAL A 110 -3.93 -6.20 3.95
C VAL A 110 -4.39 -6.74 2.60
N LEU A 111 -3.73 -6.35 1.52
CA LEU A 111 -4.09 -6.76 0.15
C LEU A 111 -3.63 -8.19 -0.16
N LEU A 112 -2.44 -8.58 0.27
CA LEU A 112 -1.78 -9.84 -0.05
C LEU A 112 -1.42 -10.61 1.25
N PRO A 113 -2.41 -11.10 2.01
CA PRO A 113 -2.19 -11.66 3.35
C PRO A 113 -1.50 -13.04 3.35
N HIS A 114 -1.16 -13.60 2.19
CA HIS A 114 -0.67 -14.97 2.08
C HIS A 114 0.82 -15.09 2.44
N ARG A 115 1.15 -16.14 3.19
CA ARG A 115 2.54 -16.56 3.41
C ARG A 115 3.07 -17.22 2.13
N ILE A 116 4.37 -17.06 1.89
CA ILE A 116 5.10 -17.52 0.67
C ILE A 116 4.86 -18.99 0.32
N GLU A 117 4.47 -19.82 1.30
CA GLU A 117 4.36 -21.27 1.19
C GLU A 117 3.29 -21.77 0.19
N GLU A 118 2.38 -20.92 -0.29
CA GLU A 118 1.25 -21.31 -1.15
C GLU A 118 1.19 -20.60 -2.52
N LEU A 119 2.28 -19.97 -2.97
CA LEU A 119 2.26 -19.24 -4.24
C LEU A 119 2.01 -20.17 -5.43
N ILE A 120 1.04 -19.80 -6.28
CA ILE A 120 0.77 -20.51 -7.53
C ILE A 120 1.62 -19.96 -8.68
N ALA A 121 2.05 -20.83 -9.59
CA ALA A 121 2.80 -20.42 -10.76
C ALA A 121 1.87 -19.76 -11.82
N PRO A 122 2.31 -18.69 -12.53
CA PRO A 122 3.59 -18.00 -12.36
C PRO A 122 3.60 -17.10 -11.10
N ALA A 123 4.64 -17.23 -10.28
CA ALA A 123 4.76 -16.48 -9.03
C ALA A 123 5.58 -15.19 -9.21
N TYR A 124 5.20 -14.14 -8.50
CA TYR A 124 5.82 -12.83 -8.54
C TYR A 124 6.00 -12.25 -7.14
N SER A 125 7.11 -11.54 -6.93
CA SER A 125 7.38 -10.77 -5.73
C SER A 125 7.30 -9.28 -6.03
N ILE A 126 6.43 -8.57 -5.31
CA ILE A 126 6.33 -7.12 -5.31
C ILE A 126 7.52 -6.56 -4.54
N ASP A 127 8.32 -5.76 -5.23
CA ASP A 127 9.57 -5.20 -4.72
C ASP A 127 9.42 -3.74 -4.29
N SER A 128 8.64 -2.96 -5.03
CA SER A 128 8.47 -1.53 -4.74
C SER A 128 7.09 -1.07 -5.16
N VAL A 129 6.59 -0.06 -4.45
CA VAL A 129 5.38 0.68 -4.83
C VAL A 129 5.81 2.02 -5.42
N SER A 130 5.33 2.27 -6.63
CA SER A 130 5.59 3.49 -7.39
C SER A 130 4.52 4.55 -7.18
N ALA A 131 3.27 4.14 -6.96
CA ALA A 131 2.17 5.04 -6.65
C ALA A 131 1.06 4.31 -5.91
N LEU A 132 0.37 5.06 -5.05
CA LEU A 132 -0.88 4.65 -4.42
C LEU A 132 -1.93 5.71 -4.75
N HIS A 133 -3.09 5.26 -5.23
CA HIS A 133 -4.23 6.09 -5.55
C HIS A 133 -5.44 5.59 -4.77
N ILE A 134 -6.15 6.51 -4.16
CA ILE A 134 -7.41 6.23 -3.46
C ILE A 134 -8.46 7.11 -4.10
N ASP A 135 -9.59 6.51 -4.43
CA ASP A 135 -10.84 7.20 -4.66
C ASP A 135 -11.95 6.49 -3.85
N PRO A 136 -13.17 7.04 -3.73
CA PRO A 136 -14.20 6.48 -2.85
C PRO A 136 -14.66 5.07 -3.27
N ALA A 137 -14.44 4.66 -4.52
CA ALA A 137 -14.84 3.35 -5.03
C ALA A 137 -13.67 2.36 -5.10
N THR A 138 -12.49 2.82 -5.48
CA THR A 138 -11.33 1.98 -5.80
C THR A 138 -10.04 2.49 -5.15
N LEU A 139 -9.32 1.56 -4.53
CA LEU A 139 -7.90 1.71 -4.23
C LEU A 139 -7.11 1.09 -5.38
N ARG A 140 -6.05 1.78 -5.83
CA ARG A 140 -5.11 1.28 -6.82
C ARG A 140 -3.67 1.48 -6.38
N ILE A 141 -2.89 0.41 -6.40
CA ILE A 141 -1.43 0.44 -6.18
C ILE A 141 -0.73 0.09 -7.49
N GLU A 142 0.19 0.96 -7.90
CA GLU A 142 1.14 0.69 -8.99
C GLU A 142 2.48 0.30 -8.37
N ALA A 143 3.00 -0.86 -8.76
CA ALA A 143 4.17 -1.47 -8.18
C ALA A 143 5.08 -2.08 -9.25
N ILE A 144 6.30 -2.43 -8.84
CA ILE A 144 7.19 -3.27 -9.62
C ILE A 144 7.20 -4.66 -8.98
N ALA A 145 6.96 -5.67 -9.80
CA ALA A 145 7.08 -7.06 -9.41
C ALA A 145 8.18 -7.76 -10.22
N TYR A 146 8.80 -8.76 -9.63
CA TYR A 146 9.78 -9.61 -10.27
C TYR A 146 9.28 -11.05 -10.27
N PRO A 147 9.47 -11.81 -11.36
CA PRO A 147 9.14 -13.23 -11.38
C PRO A 147 10.01 -13.95 -10.34
N LEU A 148 9.35 -14.75 -9.50
CA LEU A 148 10.04 -15.73 -8.66
C LEU A 148 10.33 -16.94 -9.55
N ALA A 149 11.56 -17.42 -9.55
CA ALA A 149 11.92 -18.62 -10.30
C ALA A 149 10.99 -19.77 -9.87
N GLY A 150 10.27 -20.35 -10.83
CA GLY A 150 9.45 -21.54 -10.65
C GLY A 150 10.28 -22.80 -10.58
#